data_AF-A0A6C0FRP5-F1
#
_entry.id   AF-A0A6C0FRP5-F1
#
_cell.length_a   1.000
_cell.length_b   1.000
_cell.length_c   1.000
_cell.angle_alpha   90.00
_cell.angle_beta   90.00
_cell.angle_gamma   90.00
#
_symmetry.space_group_name_H-M   'P 1'
#
loop_
_entity.id
_entity.type
_entity.pdbx_description
1 polymer ?
#
loop_
_entity_poly.entity_id
_entity_poly.type
_entity_poly.pdbx_seq_one_letter_code
_entity_poly.pdbx_strand_id
1 'polypeptide(L)'
;MSTVHLAVAAALALPLVVVPAGYVDRSDAAEPSTAKIEKSIDRYSTDGSVEAVEPPQQEGTTTVLTIGSDVLFAFGSADLDPAAQAAVEHQAQQVPHGAEVSVDGHTDSRGGDAINLPLSSARAEAVAAVLRSSRPDLVLAVGGAGSSEPLASEYAGTTPDLEAMARNRRVEIRWATG
;
A
#
# COMPACT_ATOMS: atom_id res chain seq x y z
N MET A 1 55.41 48.06 39.47
CA MET A 1 55.67 46.62 39.20
C MET A 1 54.65 45.80 39.98
N SER A 2 54.19 44.69 39.40
CA SER A 2 53.19 43.72 39.88
C SER A 2 51.70 44.05 39.71
N THR A 3 51.28 43.68 38.51
CA THR A 3 50.01 43.08 38.05
C THR A 3 49.12 42.43 39.11
N VAL A 4 47.83 42.78 39.06
CA VAL A 4 46.70 42.13 39.74
C VAL A 4 46.15 41.03 38.81
N HIS A 5 46.00 39.81 39.31
CA HIS A 5 45.20 38.77 38.66
C HIS A 5 43.76 38.85 39.18
N LEU A 6 42.82 39.13 38.27
CA LEU A 6 41.39 38.95 38.48
C LEU A 6 40.91 37.88 37.50
N ALA A 7 40.41 36.77 38.03
CA ALA A 7 39.79 35.70 37.27
C ALA A 7 38.38 36.13 36.84
N VAL A 8 38.05 35.96 35.56
CA VAL A 8 36.68 36.06 35.06
C VAL A 8 36.35 34.75 34.33
N ALA A 9 35.25 34.14 34.76
CA ALA A 9 34.70 32.92 34.21
C ALA A 9 34.27 33.13 32.75
N ALA A 10 34.73 32.25 31.85
CA ALA A 10 34.28 32.20 30.47
C ALA A 10 33.01 31.33 30.37
N ALA A 11 31.89 31.97 30.06
CA ALA A 11 30.68 31.28 29.59
C ALA A 11 30.91 30.80 28.15
N LEU A 12 30.77 29.50 27.91
CA LEU A 12 30.78 28.91 26.57
C LEU A 12 29.47 29.29 25.84
N ALA A 13 29.55 30.31 24.99
CA ALA A 13 28.52 30.56 23.98
C ALA A 13 28.75 29.61 22.80
N LEU A 14 27.77 28.75 22.52
CA LEU A 14 27.72 27.97 21.27
C LEU A 14 27.47 28.93 20.09
N PRO A 15 28.18 28.79 18.96
CA PRO A 15 27.94 29.66 17.82
C PRO A 15 26.60 29.33 17.17
N LEU A 16 25.80 30.37 16.93
CA LEU A 16 24.63 30.32 16.07
C LEU A 16 25.10 30.08 14.63
N VAL A 17 24.89 28.88 14.09
CA VAL A 17 25.16 28.59 12.68
C VAL A 17 24.03 29.19 11.85
N VAL A 18 24.28 30.34 11.23
CA VAL A 18 23.42 30.89 10.19
C VAL A 18 23.69 30.09 8.92
N VAL A 19 22.75 29.22 8.54
CA VAL A 19 22.79 28.55 7.23
C VAL A 19 22.34 29.57 6.19
N PRO A 20 23.18 29.91 5.19
CA PRO A 20 22.75 30.82 4.13
C PRO A 20 21.65 30.14 3.31
N ALA A 21 20.60 30.89 2.97
CA ALA A 21 19.64 30.49 1.95
C ALA A 21 20.36 30.47 0.59
N GLY A 22 21.05 29.38 0.31
CA GLY A 22 21.69 29.12 -0.97
C GLY A 22 20.64 28.82 -2.01
N TYR A 23 20.60 29.63 -3.06
CA TYR A 23 20.01 29.26 -4.33
C TYR A 23 20.78 28.05 -4.86
N VAL A 24 20.14 26.87 -4.89
CA VAL A 24 20.73 25.66 -5.47
C VAL A 24 20.83 25.91 -6.96
N ASP A 25 22.05 26.00 -7.49
CA ASP A 25 22.27 26.03 -8.93
C ASP A 25 21.72 24.73 -9.51
N ARG A 26 20.78 24.85 -10.46
CA ARG A 26 20.11 23.71 -11.11
C ARG A 26 21.12 22.80 -11.84
N SER A 27 22.33 23.30 -12.09
CA SER A 27 23.43 22.53 -12.66
C SER A 27 24.00 21.44 -11.72
N ASP A 28 23.78 21.56 -10.41
CA ASP A 28 24.26 20.63 -9.37
C ASP A 28 23.14 19.72 -8.83
N ALA A 29 21.88 20.01 -9.19
CA ALA A 29 20.80 19.06 -9.01
C ALA A 29 21.04 17.92 -9.99
N ALA A 30 21.46 16.77 -9.49
CA ALA A 30 21.56 15.57 -10.31
C ALA A 30 20.20 15.34 -11.01
N GLU A 31 20.17 15.59 -12.32
CA GLU A 31 19.01 15.30 -13.17
C GLU A 31 18.59 13.86 -12.85
N PRO A 32 17.31 13.61 -12.52
CA PRO A 32 16.84 12.26 -12.34
C PRO A 32 17.15 11.49 -13.63
N SER A 33 18.07 10.53 -13.53
CA SER A 33 18.44 9.67 -14.65
C SER A 33 17.17 9.16 -15.32
N THR A 34 17.16 9.10 -16.65
CA THR A 34 16.12 8.41 -17.42
C THR A 34 15.82 7.03 -16.85
N ALA A 35 16.82 6.31 -16.30
CA ALA A 35 16.62 5.03 -15.62
C ALA A 35 15.82 5.13 -14.29
N LYS A 36 15.92 6.24 -13.55
CA LYS A 36 15.09 6.51 -12.36
C LYS A 36 13.66 6.93 -12.74
N ILE A 37 13.52 7.67 -13.85
CA ILE A 37 12.22 8.05 -14.39
C ILE A 37 11.50 6.81 -14.94
N GLU A 38 12.17 6.00 -15.77
CA GLU A 38 11.65 4.75 -16.33
C GLU A 38 11.23 3.75 -15.25
N LYS A 39 11.95 3.70 -14.12
CA LYS A 39 11.59 2.85 -12.98
C LYS A 39 10.44 3.41 -12.13
N SER A 40 10.12 4.70 -12.27
CA SER A 40 9.03 5.38 -11.56
C SER A 40 7.78 5.56 -12.44
N ILE A 41 7.81 5.12 -13.70
CA ILE A 41 6.63 5.01 -14.54
C ILE A 41 5.99 3.66 -14.18
N ASP A 42 5.13 3.67 -13.17
CA ASP A 42 4.12 2.63 -13.05
C ASP A 42 3.34 2.64 -14.36
N ARG A 43 3.43 1.54 -15.09
CA ARG A 43 2.76 1.36 -16.38
C ARG A 43 1.26 1.48 -16.14
N TYR A 44 0.70 2.64 -16.42
CA TYR A 44 -0.71 2.71 -16.79
C TYR A 44 -0.82 1.98 -18.14
N SER A 45 -1.24 0.71 -18.11
CA SER A 45 -1.44 -0.05 -19.34
C SER A 45 -2.62 0.54 -20.10
N THR A 46 -2.35 1.04 -21.31
CA THR A 46 -3.37 1.50 -22.27
C THR A 46 -4.22 0.39 -22.86
N ASP A 47 -3.99 -0.88 -22.49
CA ASP A 47 -4.84 -2.02 -22.89
C ASP A 47 -5.79 -2.53 -21.78
N GLY A 48 -5.76 -1.92 -20.59
CA GLY A 48 -6.68 -2.28 -19.49
C GLY A 48 -6.38 -3.62 -18.80
N SER A 49 -5.30 -4.31 -19.16
CA SER A 49 -4.89 -5.56 -18.52
C SER A 49 -3.92 -5.23 -17.38
N VAL A 50 -4.45 -4.97 -16.19
CA VAL A 50 -3.62 -4.85 -14.99
C VAL A 50 -3.10 -6.23 -14.61
N GLU A 51 -1.78 -6.42 -14.69
CA GLU A 51 -1.03 -7.65 -14.39
C GLU A 51 -1.04 -8.02 -12.88
N ALA A 52 -1.98 -7.48 -12.10
CA ALA A 52 -2.03 -7.59 -10.63
C ALA A 52 -3.40 -8.05 -10.10
N VAL A 53 -4.23 -8.63 -10.97
CA VAL A 53 -5.32 -9.53 -10.57
C VAL A 53 -4.85 -10.96 -10.86
N GLU A 54 -4.73 -11.77 -9.82
CA GLU A 54 -4.44 -13.19 -10.00
C GLU A 54 -5.73 -13.91 -10.42
N PRO A 55 -5.67 -14.89 -11.34
CA PRO A 55 -6.83 -15.71 -11.66
C PRO A 55 -7.34 -16.38 -10.38
N PRO A 56 -8.66 -16.58 -10.22
CA PRO A 56 -9.19 -17.19 -9.00
C PRO A 56 -8.53 -18.54 -8.71
N GLN A 57 -8.05 -18.70 -7.48
CA GLN A 57 -7.40 -19.91 -7.01
C GLN A 57 -8.35 -20.73 -6.14
N GLN A 58 -8.27 -22.05 -6.26
CA GLN A 58 -9.04 -22.96 -5.42
C GLN A 58 -8.23 -23.34 -4.18
N GLU A 59 -8.71 -22.95 -3.01
CA GLU A 59 -8.22 -23.34 -1.69
C GLU A 59 -9.21 -24.31 -1.05
N GLY A 60 -9.06 -25.60 -1.37
CA GLY A 60 -10.00 -26.63 -0.93
C GLY A 60 -11.40 -26.41 -1.52
N THR A 61 -12.38 -26.14 -0.66
CA THR A 61 -13.78 -25.86 -1.05
C THR A 61 -14.06 -24.36 -1.20
N THR A 62 -13.03 -23.53 -1.23
CA THR A 62 -13.15 -22.08 -1.37
C THR A 62 -12.46 -21.66 -2.66
N THR A 63 -13.08 -20.75 -3.41
CA THR A 63 -12.41 -20.04 -4.50
C THR A 63 -12.03 -18.64 -4.00
N VAL A 64 -10.80 -18.24 -4.26
CA VAL A 64 -10.21 -16.96 -3.82
C VAL A 64 -9.79 -16.16 -5.04
N LEU A 65 -10.38 -14.98 -5.21
CA LEU A 65 -9.96 -13.98 -6.17
C LEU A 65 -9.11 -12.93 -5.45
N THR A 66 -7.84 -12.81 -5.82
CA THR A 66 -6.89 -11.88 -5.21
C THR A 66 -6.64 -10.69 -6.11
N ILE A 67 -6.85 -9.49 -5.56
CA ILE A 67 -6.62 -8.23 -6.27
C ILE A 67 -5.56 -7.42 -5.51
N GLY A 68 -4.47 -7.04 -6.18
CA GLY A 68 -3.43 -6.21 -5.59
C GLY A 68 -3.95 -4.84 -5.13
N SER A 69 -3.64 -4.44 -3.89
CA SER A 69 -4.05 -3.14 -3.36
C SER A 69 -3.43 -1.97 -4.12
N ASP A 70 -2.25 -2.14 -4.70
CA ASP A 70 -1.57 -1.10 -5.47
C ASP A 70 -2.26 -0.81 -6.81
N VAL A 71 -3.12 -1.73 -7.29
CA VAL A 71 -4.02 -1.50 -8.44
C VAL A 71 -5.25 -0.73 -8.02
N LEU A 72 -5.76 -1.03 -6.82
CA LEU A 72 -7.04 -0.49 -6.35
C LEU A 72 -6.89 0.89 -5.71
N PHE A 73 -5.80 1.12 -4.99
CA PHE A 73 -5.68 2.23 -4.07
C PHE A 73 -4.35 2.96 -4.22
N ALA A 74 -4.41 4.28 -4.03
CA ALA A 74 -3.21 5.05 -3.73
C ALA A 74 -2.59 4.65 -2.38
N PHE A 75 -1.31 4.99 -2.19
CA PHE A 75 -0.59 4.69 -0.96
C PHE A 75 -1.32 5.24 0.29
N GLY A 76 -1.54 4.37 1.29
CA GLY A 76 -2.20 4.72 2.54
C GLY A 76 -3.70 5.07 2.42
N SER A 77 -4.29 4.94 1.23
CA SER A 77 -5.71 5.22 0.99
C SER A 77 -6.55 3.94 0.89
N ALA A 78 -7.85 4.11 1.04
CA ALA A 78 -8.91 3.15 0.75
C ALA A 78 -9.90 3.68 -0.30
N ASP A 79 -9.64 4.84 -0.90
CA ASP A 79 -10.50 5.43 -1.92
C ASP A 79 -10.29 4.71 -3.27
N LEU A 80 -11.37 4.25 -3.88
CA LEU A 80 -11.39 3.67 -5.22
C LEU A 80 -11.74 4.73 -6.25
N ASP A 81 -10.84 4.98 -7.20
CA ASP A 81 -11.17 5.78 -8.37
C ASP A 81 -12.11 5.02 -9.34
N PRO A 82 -12.70 5.70 -10.34
CA PRO A 82 -13.64 5.04 -11.26
C PRO A 82 -13.05 3.85 -12.04
N ALA A 83 -11.74 3.87 -12.34
CA ALA A 83 -11.09 2.77 -13.05
C ALA A 83 -10.92 1.55 -12.14
N ALA A 84 -10.53 1.76 -10.88
CA ALA A 84 -10.44 0.72 -9.86
C ALA A 84 -11.83 0.12 -9.55
N GLN A 85 -12.87 0.95 -9.46
CA GLN A 85 -14.25 0.47 -9.30
C GLN A 85 -14.66 -0.44 -10.46
N ALA A 86 -14.46 -0.02 -11.71
CA ALA A 86 -14.77 -0.82 -12.89
C ALA A 86 -13.99 -2.15 -12.93
N ALA A 87 -12.72 -2.15 -12.47
CA ALA A 87 -11.94 -3.37 -12.35
C ALA A 87 -12.55 -4.35 -11.33
N VAL A 88 -12.94 -3.87 -10.15
CA VAL A 88 -13.65 -4.70 -9.14
C VAL A 88 -14.94 -5.27 -9.72
N GLU A 89 -15.76 -4.43 -10.36
CA GLU A 89 -17.02 -4.86 -10.98
C GLU A 89 -16.82 -5.95 -12.02
N HIS A 90 -15.81 -5.80 -12.88
CA HIS A 90 -15.46 -6.79 -13.90
C HIS A 90 -15.05 -8.12 -13.27
N GLN A 91 -14.15 -8.10 -12.27
CA GLN A 91 -13.69 -9.32 -11.63
C GLN A 91 -14.81 -10.03 -10.85
N ALA A 92 -15.73 -9.26 -10.26
CA ALA A 92 -16.88 -9.78 -9.52
C ALA A 92 -17.85 -10.58 -10.40
N GLN A 93 -17.78 -10.49 -11.73
CA GLN A 93 -18.61 -11.31 -12.64
C GLN A 93 -18.28 -12.81 -12.54
N GLN A 94 -17.10 -13.15 -12.02
CA GLN A 94 -16.70 -14.54 -11.78
C GLN A 94 -17.39 -15.17 -10.58
N VAL A 95 -17.96 -14.35 -9.68
CA VAL A 95 -18.63 -14.83 -8.46
C VAL A 95 -20.02 -15.37 -8.83
N PRO A 96 -20.38 -16.60 -8.44
CA PRO A 96 -21.69 -17.18 -8.70
C PRO A 96 -22.84 -16.30 -8.21
N HIS A 97 -23.99 -16.44 -8.86
CA HIS A 97 -25.19 -15.70 -8.47
C HIS A 97 -25.66 -16.11 -7.07
N GLY A 98 -25.98 -15.13 -6.22
CA GLY A 98 -26.51 -15.37 -4.88
C GLY A 98 -25.51 -15.97 -3.88
N ALA A 99 -24.20 -15.93 -4.19
CA ALA A 99 -23.19 -16.51 -3.31
C ALA A 99 -23.04 -15.73 -1.99
N GLU A 100 -22.68 -16.45 -0.93
CA GLU A 100 -22.07 -15.87 0.26
C GLU A 100 -20.59 -15.59 -0.04
N VAL A 101 -20.16 -14.37 0.24
CA VAL A 101 -18.85 -13.85 -0.16
C VAL A 101 -18.18 -13.18 1.04
N SER A 102 -16.92 -13.53 1.32
CA SER A 102 -16.08 -12.72 2.19
C SER A 102 -15.21 -11.77 1.37
N VAL A 103 -15.04 -10.55 1.87
CA VAL A 103 -14.14 -9.54 1.33
C VAL A 103 -13.15 -9.18 2.42
N ASP A 104 -11.90 -9.57 2.25
CA ASP A 104 -10.88 -9.45 3.27
C ASP A 104 -9.70 -8.60 2.77
N GLY A 105 -9.40 -7.52 3.51
CA GLY A 105 -8.28 -6.65 3.21
C GLY A 105 -7.02 -7.10 3.93
N HIS A 106 -5.87 -6.93 3.28
CA HIS A 106 -4.56 -7.22 3.84
C HIS A 106 -3.54 -6.12 3.53
N THR A 107 -2.54 -5.98 4.40
CA THR A 107 -1.41 -5.05 4.25
C THR A 107 -0.09 -5.81 4.23
N ASP A 108 0.99 -5.10 3.90
CA ASP A 108 2.33 -5.57 4.26
C ASP A 108 2.61 -5.35 5.76
N SER A 109 3.73 -5.87 6.26
CA SER A 109 4.08 -5.85 7.68
C SER A 109 4.44 -4.47 8.24
N ARG A 110 4.57 -3.43 7.40
CA ARG A 110 5.00 -2.10 7.86
C ARG A 110 3.87 -1.38 8.60
N GLY A 111 4.22 -0.64 9.65
CA GLY A 111 3.27 0.20 10.41
C GLY A 111 2.62 -0.48 11.61
N GLY A 112 2.55 -1.81 11.65
CA GLY A 112 1.98 -2.58 12.76
C GLY A 112 0.46 -2.49 12.88
N ASP A 113 -0.11 -3.29 13.79
CA ASP A 113 -1.55 -3.57 13.83
C ASP A 113 -2.44 -2.33 13.99
N ALA A 114 -2.00 -1.34 14.77
CA ALA A 114 -2.74 -0.10 15.00
C ALA A 114 -2.95 0.72 13.71
N ILE A 115 -2.13 0.49 12.68
CA ILE A 115 -2.23 1.10 11.36
C ILE A 115 -2.85 0.11 10.37
N ASN A 116 -2.40 -1.14 10.40
CA ASN A 116 -2.72 -2.14 9.38
C ASN A 116 -4.15 -2.66 9.48
N LEU A 117 -4.66 -2.90 10.69
CA LEU A 117 -6.04 -3.34 10.88
C LEU A 117 -7.04 -2.32 10.33
N PRO A 118 -7.04 -1.04 10.76
CA PRO A 118 -8.02 -0.08 10.23
C PRO A 118 -7.86 0.17 8.73
N LEU A 119 -6.63 0.21 8.19
CA LEU A 119 -6.40 0.39 6.76
C LEU A 119 -6.95 -0.79 5.94
N SER A 120 -6.67 -2.01 6.37
CA SER A 120 -7.16 -3.21 5.69
C SER A 120 -8.68 -3.31 5.70
N SER A 121 -9.33 -3.04 6.84
CA SER A 121 -10.78 -3.03 6.94
C SER A 121 -11.41 -1.95 6.06
N ALA A 122 -10.82 -0.74 6.02
CA ALA A 122 -11.32 0.34 5.17
C ALA A 122 -11.26 -0.02 3.68
N ARG A 123 -10.18 -0.66 3.24
CA ARG A 123 -10.02 -1.13 1.85
C ARG A 123 -11.01 -2.22 1.49
N ALA A 124 -11.23 -3.18 2.39
CA ALA A 124 -12.23 -4.22 2.20
C ALA A 124 -13.64 -3.64 2.10
N GLU A 125 -13.97 -2.65 2.94
CA GLU A 125 -15.27 -1.97 2.92
C GLU A 125 -15.49 -1.18 1.63
N ALA A 126 -14.45 -0.54 1.09
CA ALA A 126 -14.52 0.16 -0.20
C ALA A 126 -14.85 -0.80 -1.35
N VAL A 127 -14.17 -1.96 -1.41
CA VAL A 127 -14.48 -3.02 -2.39
C VAL A 127 -15.90 -3.55 -2.18
N ALA A 128 -16.29 -3.82 -0.94
CA ALA A 128 -17.63 -4.30 -0.62
C ALA A 128 -18.72 -3.29 -1.02
N ALA A 129 -18.48 -1.98 -0.91
CA ALA A 129 -19.42 -0.96 -1.37
C ALA A 129 -19.69 -1.06 -2.87
N VAL A 130 -18.65 -1.28 -3.69
CA VAL A 130 -18.77 -1.51 -5.13
C VAL A 130 -19.56 -2.80 -5.42
N LEU A 131 -19.30 -3.86 -4.66
CA LEU A 131 -20.02 -5.13 -4.81
C LEU A 131 -21.50 -4.98 -4.43
N ARG A 132 -21.84 -4.24 -3.37
CA ARG A 132 -23.25 -4.02 -2.98
C ARG A 132 -24.04 -3.27 -4.05
N SER A 133 -23.41 -2.35 -4.79
CA SER A 133 -24.08 -1.64 -5.88
C SER A 133 -24.18 -2.46 -7.17
N SER A 134 -23.12 -3.18 -7.53
CA SER A 134 -23.02 -3.90 -8.82
C SER A 134 -23.57 -5.33 -8.76
N ARG A 135 -23.54 -5.96 -7.59
CA ARG A 135 -23.92 -7.34 -7.31
C ARG A 135 -24.82 -7.44 -6.06
N PRO A 136 -26.01 -6.82 -6.08
CA PRO A 136 -26.93 -6.81 -4.93
C PRO A 136 -27.49 -8.19 -4.58
N ASP A 137 -27.24 -9.21 -5.41
CA ASP A 137 -27.58 -10.60 -5.15
C ASP A 137 -26.64 -11.27 -4.14
N LEU A 138 -25.44 -10.76 -3.94
CA LEU A 138 -24.43 -11.37 -3.06
C LEU A 138 -24.71 -11.05 -1.58
N VAL A 139 -24.36 -12.01 -0.72
CA VAL A 139 -24.37 -11.83 0.73
C VAL A 139 -22.94 -11.61 1.20
N LEU A 140 -22.61 -10.40 1.64
CA LEU A 140 -21.24 -10.00 1.94
C LEU A 140 -20.91 -10.06 3.43
N ALA A 141 -19.80 -10.70 3.78
CA ALA A 141 -19.05 -10.52 5.01
C ALA A 141 -17.78 -9.71 4.71
N VAL A 142 -17.44 -8.73 5.55
CA VAL A 142 -16.30 -7.82 5.30
C VAL A 142 -15.35 -7.84 6.48
N GLY A 143 -14.06 -8.01 6.21
CA GLY A 143 -13.02 -8.15 7.22
C GLY A 143 -11.72 -7.43 6.85
N GLY A 144 -10.88 -7.18 7.86
CA GLY A 144 -9.52 -6.70 7.66
C GLY A 144 -8.55 -7.48 8.53
N ALA A 145 -7.61 -8.17 7.92
CA ALA A 145 -6.61 -8.97 8.61
C ALA A 145 -5.33 -8.17 8.96
N GLY A 146 -5.21 -6.94 8.47
CA GLY A 146 -3.96 -6.20 8.53
C GLY A 146 -2.83 -7.03 7.90
N SER A 147 -1.74 -7.24 8.62
CA SER A 147 -0.59 -8.04 8.16
C SER A 147 -0.51 -9.44 8.78
N SER A 148 -1.57 -9.93 9.44
CA SER A 148 -1.53 -11.19 10.19
C SER A 148 -1.55 -12.44 9.30
N GLU A 149 -2.01 -12.30 8.05
CA GLU A 149 -2.16 -13.39 7.07
C GLU A 149 -1.35 -13.10 5.80
N PRO A 150 0.00 -13.23 5.85
CA PRO A 150 0.86 -12.98 4.70
C PRO A 150 0.80 -14.14 3.70
N LEU A 151 0.75 -13.83 2.39
CA LEU A 151 0.94 -14.80 1.31
C LEU A 151 2.42 -15.12 1.08
N ALA A 152 3.30 -14.16 1.34
CA ALA A 152 4.73 -14.30 1.13
C ALA A 152 5.55 -13.72 2.28
N SER A 153 6.72 -14.31 2.51
CA SER A 153 7.69 -13.80 3.49
C SER A 153 8.30 -12.49 2.98
N GLU A 154 8.12 -11.41 3.73
CA GLU A 154 8.57 -10.06 3.34
C GLU A 154 10.05 -9.80 3.61
N TYR A 155 10.74 -10.72 4.28
CA TYR A 155 12.15 -10.56 4.63
C TYR A 155 12.95 -11.86 4.44
N ALA A 156 14.19 -11.69 3.98
CA ALA A 156 15.26 -12.69 4.08
C ALA A 156 16.31 -12.17 5.08
N GLY A 157 16.19 -12.58 6.34
CA GLY A 157 16.94 -11.98 7.43
C GLY A 157 16.49 -10.53 7.67
N THR A 158 17.39 -9.56 7.50
CA THR A 158 17.08 -8.12 7.62
C THR A 158 16.82 -7.44 6.27
N THR A 159 16.88 -8.19 5.17
CA THR A 159 16.72 -7.63 3.82
C THR A 159 15.24 -7.68 3.42
N PRO A 160 14.59 -6.55 3.11
CA PRO A 160 13.20 -6.52 2.67
C PRO A 160 13.05 -7.04 1.24
N ASP A 161 12.00 -7.82 1.01
CA ASP A 161 11.53 -8.25 -0.31
C ASP A 161 10.30 -7.43 -0.70
N LEU A 162 10.49 -6.48 -1.61
CA LEU A 162 9.44 -5.56 -2.04
C LEU A 162 8.34 -6.25 -2.86
N GLU A 163 8.67 -7.34 -3.55
CA GLU A 163 7.71 -8.11 -4.35
C GLU A 163 6.77 -8.89 -3.42
N ALA A 164 7.33 -9.55 -2.39
CA ALA A 164 6.53 -10.20 -1.36
C ALA A 164 5.61 -9.21 -0.61
N MET A 165 6.12 -8.02 -0.28
CA MET A 165 5.30 -6.96 0.32
C MET A 165 4.16 -6.54 -0.62
N ALA A 166 4.43 -6.38 -1.92
CA ALA A 166 3.39 -6.04 -2.89
C ALA A 166 2.31 -7.13 -2.98
N ARG A 167 2.69 -8.41 -2.99
CA ARG A 167 1.73 -9.52 -2.95
C ARG A 167 0.90 -9.52 -1.66
N ASN A 168 1.48 -9.17 -0.52
CA ASN A 168 0.75 -9.13 0.74
C ASN A 168 -0.26 -7.96 0.82
N ARG A 169 0.01 -6.84 0.14
CA ARG A 169 -0.94 -5.73 -0.02
C ARG A 169 -2.02 -6.11 -1.03
N ARG A 170 -3.14 -6.66 -0.56
CA ARG A 170 -4.20 -7.16 -1.43
C ARG A 170 -5.59 -7.07 -0.79
N VAL A 171 -6.61 -7.25 -1.61
CA VAL A 171 -7.98 -7.58 -1.18
C VAL A 171 -8.34 -8.93 -1.79
N GLU A 172 -8.91 -9.80 -0.98
CA GLU A 172 -9.37 -11.11 -1.39
C GLU A 172 -10.90 -11.15 -1.39
N ILE A 173 -11.47 -11.74 -2.44
CA ILE A 173 -12.90 -12.02 -2.56
C ILE A 173 -13.04 -13.55 -2.56
N ARG A 174 -13.67 -14.10 -1.53
CA ARG A 174 -13.74 -15.55 -1.32
C ARG A 174 -15.19 -16.04 -1.36
N TRP A 175 -15.43 -17.17 -2.02
CA TRP A 175 -16.74 -17.83 -2.04
C TRP A 175 -16.60 -19.35 -2.07
N ALA A 176 -17.67 -20.07 -1.70
CA ALA A 176 -17.67 -21.52 -1.76
C ALA A 176 -17.56 -22.01 -3.22
N THR A 177 -16.66 -22.96 -3.46
CA THR A 177 -16.56 -23.67 -4.72
C THR A 177 -17.80 -24.56 -4.88
N GLY A 178 -18.51 -24.41 -6.00
CA GLY A 178 -19.68 -25.21 -6.37
C GLY A 178 -19.37 -26.62 -6.86
#